data_AF-A0A953MMV0-F1
#
_entry.id   AF-A0A953MMV0-F1
#
_cell.length_a   1.000
_cell.length_b   1.000
_cell.length_c   1.000
_cell.angle_alpha   90.00
_cell.angle_beta   90.00
_cell.angle_gamma   90.00
#
_symmetry.space_group_name_H-M   'P 1'
#
loop_
_entity.id
_entity.type
_entity.pdbx_description
1 polymer ?
#
loop_
_entity_poly.entity_id
_entity_poly.type
_entity_poly.pdbx_seq_one_letter_code
_entity_poly.pdbx_strand_id
1 'polypeptide(L)'
;YFNNKNIFITGAGVDDKTAFCIDNNGIGEVMGTGSVSIFSADEKTAFNKIENEYIIDNLKCNQLTDGWMYDLNSKQISYIPPSAKPVDTSRTDDLPLTDIWLTGSDNIPVQLSYSLNKFLTTYNPFKVTIISYSTNSSTVNDISAYINSGGRESSKLFLTSASLNDDSTIQKITSADVFVFVGDDLAQLTILNDSTTIAAMTFMQKILSGTPLFMFGSSGKISGKYFVGNTDNDTYAAYEGRMTINDGLKIFDDFVFQPKVFADNSYFENRVGAVLLGLMRERRRYGVYLDGYDILKISHSDNTISSEGLLPLILIDASGVTFVDSSKFRMSGGIAPRQIVAMNNLRYSLTSKDGLPYSFINKKFDYTTDVTELKIILRDFVLMQNYPNPFNPDTKIKFEINSL
;
A
#
# COMPACT_ATOMS: atom_id res chain seq x y z
N TYR A 1 8.61 29.55 -19.08
CA TYR A 1 9.82 30.26 -18.63
C TYR A 1 10.61 29.34 -17.72
N PHE A 2 11.76 28.84 -18.18
CA PHE A 2 12.60 27.91 -17.44
C PHE A 2 13.50 28.69 -16.48
N ASN A 3 13.42 28.41 -15.19
CA ASN A 3 14.30 29.01 -14.20
C ASN A 3 14.78 27.92 -13.23
N ASN A 4 15.97 27.38 -13.50
CA ASN A 4 16.99 26.76 -12.64
C ASN A 4 16.64 26.03 -11.32
N LYS A 5 15.38 25.62 -11.09
CA LYS A 5 14.99 24.63 -10.08
C LYS A 5 13.98 23.70 -10.74
N ASN A 6 14.43 22.50 -11.09
CA ASN A 6 13.72 21.41 -11.79
C ASN A 6 12.54 20.83 -10.97
N ILE A 7 11.71 21.67 -10.35
CA ILE A 7 10.52 21.25 -9.63
C ILE A 7 9.32 21.70 -10.42
N PHE A 8 8.70 20.81 -11.19
CA PHE A 8 7.42 21.07 -11.84
C PHE A 8 6.33 20.56 -10.90
N ILE A 9 5.31 21.39 -10.61
CA ILE A 9 4.07 20.85 -10.01
C ILE A 9 3.44 20.01 -11.11
N THR A 10 3.38 18.71 -10.86
CA THR A 10 2.91 17.71 -11.82
C THR A 10 1.39 17.53 -11.70
N GLY A 11 0.81 17.84 -10.54
CA GLY A 11 -0.63 17.80 -10.33
C GLY A 11 -1.03 18.19 -8.91
N ALA A 12 -2.32 18.46 -8.73
CA ALA A 12 -2.94 18.64 -7.42
C ALA A 12 -4.23 17.82 -7.35
N GLY A 13 -4.47 17.16 -6.22
CA GLY A 13 -5.72 16.50 -5.87
C GLY A 13 -6.35 17.20 -4.68
N VAL A 14 -7.67 17.38 -4.70
CA VAL A 14 -8.43 17.99 -3.61
C VAL A 14 -9.57 17.04 -3.24
N ASP A 15 -9.59 16.63 -1.98
CA ASP A 15 -10.60 15.74 -1.42
C ASP A 15 -11.96 16.44 -1.25
N ASP A 16 -13.03 15.68 -0.99
CA ASP A 16 -14.36 16.24 -0.79
C ASP A 16 -14.41 17.19 0.43
N LYS A 17 -15.26 18.21 0.33
CA LYS A 17 -15.45 19.24 1.38
C LYS A 17 -14.12 19.85 1.86
N THR A 18 -13.18 20.02 0.94
CA THR A 18 -11.84 20.56 1.15
C THR A 18 -11.56 21.59 0.06
N ALA A 19 -10.79 22.62 0.40
CA ALA A 19 -10.39 23.69 -0.50
C ALA A 19 -8.90 23.98 -0.33
N PHE A 20 -8.27 24.45 -1.42
CA PHE A 20 -6.93 25.01 -1.41
C PHE A 20 -7.03 26.50 -1.77
N CYS A 21 -7.04 27.34 -0.74
CA CYS A 21 -7.33 28.76 -0.83
C CYS A 21 -6.04 29.55 -1.05
N ILE A 22 -5.84 30.10 -2.26
CA ILE A 22 -4.61 30.77 -2.67
C ILE A 22 -4.75 32.28 -2.51
N ASP A 23 -3.82 32.90 -1.78
CA ASP A 23 -3.76 34.35 -1.59
C ASP A 23 -3.04 35.09 -2.73
N ASN A 24 -2.98 36.42 -2.65
CA ASN A 24 -2.31 37.26 -3.65
C ASN A 24 -0.78 37.07 -3.70
N ASN A 25 -0.19 36.42 -2.69
CA ASN A 25 1.25 36.11 -2.64
C ASN A 25 1.55 34.72 -3.21
N GLY A 26 0.54 33.96 -3.66
CA GLY A 26 0.69 32.59 -4.13
C GLY A 26 0.87 31.56 -3.02
N ILE A 27 0.50 31.91 -1.78
CA ILE A 27 0.47 30.97 -0.65
C ILE A 27 -0.93 30.36 -0.61
N GLY A 28 -1.02 29.05 -0.75
CA GLY A 28 -2.25 28.30 -0.61
C GLY A 28 -2.40 27.70 0.78
N GLU A 29 -3.54 27.92 1.42
CA GLU A 29 -3.94 27.28 2.67
C GLU A 29 -4.91 26.14 2.40
N VAL A 30 -4.68 24.99 3.03
CA VAL A 30 -5.65 23.89 3.02
C VAL A 30 -6.72 24.15 4.06
N MET A 31 -7.99 24.09 3.64
CA MET A 31 -9.14 24.29 4.51
C MET A 31 -10.15 23.16 4.31
N GLY A 32 -10.74 22.64 5.38
CA GLY A 32 -11.88 21.71 5.29
C GLY A 32 -11.61 20.35 5.93
N THR A 33 -12.29 19.30 5.43
CA THR A 33 -12.38 18.02 6.16
C THR A 33 -11.38 16.94 5.73
N GLY A 34 -10.94 16.99 4.48
CA GLY A 34 -10.08 16.00 3.83
C GLY A 34 -8.66 16.51 3.63
N SER A 35 -8.05 16.13 2.51
CA SER A 35 -6.67 16.50 2.17
C SER A 35 -6.52 17.19 0.81
N VAL A 36 -5.42 17.92 0.66
CA VAL A 36 -4.91 18.39 -0.63
C VAL A 36 -3.58 17.71 -0.88
N SER A 37 -3.47 16.99 -1.99
CA SER A 37 -2.24 16.33 -2.42
C SER A 37 -1.57 17.15 -3.52
N ILE A 38 -0.35 17.63 -3.26
CA ILE A 38 0.43 18.41 -4.22
C ILE A 38 1.57 17.54 -4.73
N PHE A 39 1.49 17.14 -5.99
CA PHE A 39 2.50 16.34 -6.66
C PHE A 39 3.51 17.23 -7.37
N SER A 40 4.79 16.93 -7.18
CA SER A 40 5.87 17.65 -7.85
C SER A 40 7.02 16.72 -8.20
N ALA A 41 7.65 16.94 -9.34
CA ALA A 41 8.92 16.31 -9.66
C ALA A 41 10.05 17.02 -8.89
N ASP A 42 11.09 16.31 -8.47
CA ASP A 42 12.36 16.88 -8.03
C ASP A 42 13.53 16.03 -8.54
N GLU A 43 14.76 16.25 -8.05
CA GLU A 43 15.94 15.52 -8.52
C GLU A 43 15.89 13.99 -8.32
N LYS A 44 14.97 13.48 -7.48
CA LYS A 44 14.77 12.04 -7.30
C LYS A 44 13.72 11.47 -8.24
N THR A 45 12.88 12.32 -8.82
CA THR A 45 11.78 11.89 -9.69
C THR A 45 12.28 11.57 -11.08
N ALA A 46 11.99 10.36 -11.58
CA ALA A 46 12.26 9.99 -12.97
C ALA A 46 10.98 9.51 -13.64
N PHE A 47 10.78 9.93 -14.90
CA PHE A 47 9.70 9.46 -15.76
C PHE A 47 10.31 8.69 -16.91
N ASN A 48 10.01 7.40 -16.99
CA ASN A 48 10.53 6.52 -18.01
C ASN A 48 9.37 5.87 -18.76
N LYS A 49 9.60 5.58 -20.04
CA LYS A 49 8.67 4.86 -20.89
C LYS A 49 9.44 3.72 -21.56
N ILE A 50 8.92 2.50 -21.43
CA ILE A 50 9.45 1.32 -22.12
C ILE A 50 8.32 0.80 -22.99
N GLU A 51 8.48 0.88 -24.31
CA GLU A 51 7.43 0.53 -25.28
C GLU A 51 6.10 1.26 -24.99
N ASN A 52 5.06 0.54 -24.56
CA ASN A 52 3.75 1.09 -24.20
C ASN A 52 3.53 1.17 -22.68
N GLU A 53 4.53 0.80 -21.89
CA GLU A 53 4.50 0.81 -20.44
C GLU A 53 5.16 2.09 -19.90
N TYR A 54 4.70 2.54 -18.74
CA TYR A 54 5.27 3.71 -18.06
C TYR A 54 5.84 3.32 -16.71
N ILE A 55 6.87 4.05 -16.31
CA ILE A 55 7.54 3.95 -15.02
C ILE A 55 7.71 5.36 -14.46
N ILE A 56 7.34 5.54 -13.21
CA ILE A 56 7.52 6.78 -12.45
C ILE A 56 8.28 6.40 -11.19
N ASP A 57 9.52 6.86 -11.07
CA ASP A 57 10.30 6.72 -9.83
C ASP A 57 10.07 7.95 -8.94
N ASN A 58 9.80 7.72 -7.65
CA ASN A 58 9.90 8.73 -6.58
C ASN A 58 9.23 10.09 -6.86
N LEU A 59 8.03 10.09 -7.43
CA LEU A 59 7.24 11.31 -7.57
C LEU A 59 6.93 11.88 -6.17
N LYS A 60 7.36 13.12 -5.90
CA LYS A 60 7.12 13.76 -4.62
C LYS A 60 5.65 14.13 -4.49
N CYS A 61 5.09 13.87 -3.31
CA CYS A 61 3.78 14.33 -2.91
C CYS A 61 3.88 14.98 -1.52
N ASN A 62 3.30 16.17 -1.38
CA ASN A 62 2.93 16.70 -0.08
C ASN A 62 1.43 16.54 0.06
N GLN A 63 1.01 15.62 0.93
CA GLN A 63 -0.39 15.49 1.30
C GLN A 63 -0.63 16.32 2.55
N LEU A 64 -1.56 17.27 2.47
CA LEU A 64 -1.73 18.32 3.44
C LEU A 64 -3.19 18.34 3.91
N THR A 65 -3.42 18.59 5.19
CA THR A 65 -4.78 18.73 5.78
C THR A 65 -5.00 20.15 6.26
N ASP A 66 -6.19 20.43 6.80
CA ASP A 66 -6.60 21.73 7.33
C ASP A 66 -5.49 22.45 8.14
N GLY A 67 -5.25 23.71 7.77
CA GLY A 67 -4.29 24.63 8.38
C GLY A 67 -2.86 24.55 7.85
N TRP A 68 -2.51 23.55 7.03
CA TRP A 68 -1.22 23.52 6.34
C TRP A 68 -1.19 24.55 5.21
N MET A 69 -0.03 25.20 4.99
CA MET A 69 0.14 26.14 3.87
C MET A 69 1.31 25.76 2.97
N TYR A 70 1.13 25.98 1.67
CA TYR A 70 2.10 25.70 0.63
C TYR A 70 2.30 26.91 -0.27
N ASP A 71 3.55 27.33 -0.42
CA ASP A 71 3.93 28.43 -1.31
C ASP A 71 4.16 27.88 -2.72
N LEU A 72 3.31 28.29 -3.67
CA LEU A 72 3.36 27.85 -5.06
C LEU A 72 4.55 28.44 -5.83
N ASN A 73 5.08 29.58 -5.38
CA ASN A 73 6.24 30.23 -6.01
C ASN A 73 7.53 29.51 -5.63
N SER A 74 7.74 29.27 -4.33
CA SER A 74 8.92 28.54 -3.84
C SER A 74 8.79 27.02 -3.94
N LYS A 75 7.56 26.51 -4.12
CA LYS A 75 7.20 25.09 -4.19
C LYS A 75 7.59 24.33 -2.94
N GLN A 76 7.32 24.95 -1.79
CA GLN A 76 7.62 24.40 -0.47
C GLN A 76 6.46 24.63 0.48
N ILE A 77 6.41 23.83 1.55
CA ILE A 77 5.50 24.08 2.67
C ILE A 77 5.97 25.34 3.37
N SER A 78 5.12 26.38 3.39
CA SER A 78 5.40 27.67 4.02
C SER A 78 4.99 27.69 5.49
N TYR A 79 4.04 26.85 5.89
CA TYR A 79 3.58 26.73 7.27
C TYR A 79 3.16 25.30 7.62
N ILE A 80 3.64 24.84 8.78
CA ILE A 80 3.31 23.55 9.38
C ILE A 80 2.48 23.82 10.65
N PRO A 81 1.25 23.29 10.78
CA PRO A 81 0.44 23.48 11.97
C PRO A 81 1.10 22.94 13.25
N PRO A 82 0.85 23.55 14.43
CA PRO A 82 1.36 23.06 15.70
C PRO A 82 0.89 21.65 16.10
N SER A 83 -0.16 21.13 15.46
CA SER A 83 -0.64 19.74 15.65
C SER A 83 0.25 18.70 14.98
N ALA A 84 1.01 19.09 13.96
CA ALA A 84 1.87 18.18 13.23
C ALA A 84 2.98 17.63 14.13
N LYS A 85 3.26 16.35 13.98
CA LYS A 85 4.26 15.63 14.76
C LYS A 85 5.47 15.30 13.90
N PRO A 86 6.70 15.51 14.40
CA PRO A 86 7.89 15.14 13.67
C PRO A 86 7.99 13.61 13.50
N VAL A 87 8.72 13.20 12.48
CA VAL A 87 9.06 11.81 12.17
C VAL A 87 10.58 11.68 12.10
N ASP A 88 11.11 10.64 12.75
CA ASP A 88 12.51 10.30 12.66
C ASP A 88 12.82 9.59 11.33
N THR A 89 13.49 10.32 10.43
CA THR A 89 13.95 9.84 9.13
C THR A 89 15.29 9.10 9.19
N SER A 90 15.96 9.08 10.34
CA SER A 90 17.28 8.44 10.50
C SER A 90 17.22 6.94 10.79
N ARG A 91 16.02 6.40 11.05
CA ARG A 91 15.85 4.96 11.31
C ARG A 91 16.27 4.13 10.09
N THR A 92 16.69 2.90 10.31
CA THR A 92 16.91 1.93 9.24
C THR A 92 15.57 1.43 8.70
N ASP A 93 15.54 1.01 7.43
CA ASP A 93 14.40 0.27 6.89
C ASP A 93 14.39 -1.14 7.49
N ASP A 94 13.24 -1.59 8.00
CA ASP A 94 13.04 -3.00 8.35
C ASP A 94 12.58 -3.76 7.11
N LEU A 95 13.45 -4.62 6.56
CA LEU A 95 13.23 -5.37 5.32
C LEU A 95 12.40 -6.66 5.58
N PRO A 96 11.77 -7.26 4.54
CA PRO A 96 11.01 -8.49 4.70
C PRO A 96 11.89 -9.62 5.23
N LEU A 97 11.36 -10.47 6.11
CA LEU A 97 12.09 -11.59 6.71
C LEU A 97 12.15 -12.85 5.81
N THR A 98 11.30 -12.91 4.80
CA THR A 98 11.20 -14.01 3.81
C THR A 98 10.42 -13.53 2.59
N ASP A 99 10.31 -14.36 1.57
CA ASP A 99 9.54 -14.03 0.38
C ASP A 99 8.03 -14.04 0.65
N ILE A 100 7.34 -13.00 0.16
CA ILE A 100 5.91 -12.78 0.37
C ILE A 100 5.21 -12.59 -0.98
N TRP A 101 4.17 -13.38 -1.23
CA TRP A 101 3.28 -13.22 -2.37
C TRP A 101 1.89 -12.85 -1.88
N LEU A 102 1.34 -11.72 -2.33
CA LEU A 102 0.03 -11.20 -1.94
C LEU A 102 -0.87 -11.08 -3.16
N THR A 103 -2.16 -11.36 -3.00
CA THR A 103 -3.14 -11.16 -4.10
C THR A 103 -4.01 -9.93 -3.87
N GLY A 104 -4.48 -9.33 -4.96
CA GLY A 104 -5.32 -8.13 -4.92
C GLY A 104 -6.75 -8.37 -4.45
N SER A 105 -7.23 -9.61 -4.44
CA SER A 105 -8.60 -9.95 -4.04
C SER A 105 -8.72 -11.29 -3.32
N ASP A 106 -9.88 -11.50 -2.71
CA ASP A 106 -10.31 -12.74 -2.04
C ASP A 106 -11.00 -13.73 -3.00
N ASN A 107 -10.95 -13.52 -4.33
CA ASN A 107 -11.60 -14.38 -5.32
C ASN A 107 -10.82 -15.70 -5.51
N ILE A 108 -11.11 -16.67 -4.66
CA ILE A 108 -10.37 -17.94 -4.58
C ILE A 108 -10.26 -18.67 -5.92
N PRO A 109 -11.34 -18.93 -6.70
CA PRO A 109 -11.21 -19.66 -7.96
C PRO A 109 -10.19 -19.05 -8.94
N VAL A 110 -10.20 -17.73 -9.10
CA VAL A 110 -9.27 -17.09 -10.04
C VAL A 110 -7.85 -17.10 -9.50
N GLN A 111 -7.68 -16.78 -8.21
CA GLN A 111 -6.38 -16.74 -7.56
C GLN A 111 -5.72 -18.13 -7.47
N LEU A 112 -6.49 -19.22 -7.42
CA LEU A 112 -5.96 -20.58 -7.49
C LEU A 112 -5.30 -20.88 -8.83
N SER A 113 -6.04 -20.63 -9.92
CA SER A 113 -5.62 -20.98 -11.28
C SER A 113 -4.42 -20.19 -11.79
N TYR A 114 -4.24 -18.96 -11.31
CA TYR A 114 -3.19 -18.06 -11.75
C TYR A 114 -2.12 -17.87 -10.66
N SER A 115 -2.47 -17.17 -9.58
CA SER A 115 -1.53 -16.66 -8.59
C SER A 115 -0.90 -17.75 -7.73
N LEU A 116 -1.72 -18.62 -7.15
CA LEU A 116 -1.22 -19.74 -6.35
C LEU A 116 -0.48 -20.74 -7.23
N ASN A 117 -0.96 -21.00 -8.47
CA ASN A 117 -0.22 -21.85 -9.41
C ASN A 117 1.20 -21.35 -9.64
N LYS A 118 1.35 -20.05 -9.91
CA LYS A 118 2.64 -19.43 -10.18
C LYS A 118 3.55 -19.49 -8.96
N PHE A 119 3.01 -19.27 -7.75
CA PHE A 119 3.74 -19.44 -6.49
C PHE A 119 4.23 -20.90 -6.31
N LEU A 120 3.32 -21.88 -6.44
CA LEU A 120 3.64 -23.30 -6.27
C LEU A 120 4.58 -23.83 -7.35
N THR A 121 4.60 -23.23 -8.54
CA THR A 121 5.55 -23.56 -9.61
C THR A 121 6.91 -22.94 -9.34
N THR A 122 6.95 -21.72 -8.79
CA THR A 122 8.20 -21.00 -8.48
C THR A 122 8.99 -21.71 -7.39
N TYR A 123 8.35 -22.09 -6.28
CA TYR A 123 9.04 -22.73 -5.15
C TYR A 123 9.03 -24.27 -5.22
N ASN A 124 8.19 -24.84 -6.08
CA ASN A 124 7.99 -26.30 -6.21
C ASN A 124 7.93 -27.07 -4.87
N PRO A 125 7.09 -26.63 -3.90
CA PRO A 125 7.06 -27.24 -2.58
C PRO A 125 6.43 -28.63 -2.64
N PHE A 126 6.90 -29.54 -1.79
CA PHE A 126 6.23 -30.83 -1.58
C PHE A 126 5.15 -30.73 -0.51
N LYS A 127 5.40 -29.99 0.59
CA LYS A 127 4.48 -29.81 1.72
C LYS A 127 4.01 -28.38 1.85
N VAL A 128 2.71 -28.17 1.71
CA VAL A 128 2.06 -26.85 1.84
C VAL A 128 1.19 -26.83 3.09
N THR A 129 1.43 -25.88 3.98
CA THR A 129 0.56 -25.68 5.16
C THR A 129 -0.38 -24.51 4.93
N ILE A 130 -1.69 -24.80 4.89
CA ILE A 130 -2.76 -23.82 4.71
C ILE A 130 -3.21 -23.35 6.09
N ILE A 131 -3.10 -22.05 6.35
CA ILE A 131 -3.39 -21.41 7.63
C ILE A 131 -4.68 -20.60 7.49
N SER A 132 -5.64 -20.89 8.37
CA SER A 132 -6.96 -20.27 8.39
C SER A 132 -7.63 -20.43 9.77
N TYR A 133 -8.92 -20.16 9.86
CA TYR A 133 -9.79 -20.43 11.00
C TYR A 133 -10.93 -21.37 10.59
N SER A 134 -11.52 -22.06 11.57
CA SER A 134 -12.38 -23.23 11.33
C SER A 134 -13.66 -22.91 10.53
N THR A 135 -14.23 -21.71 10.67
CA THR A 135 -15.42 -21.30 9.92
C THR A 135 -15.14 -21.06 8.44
N ASN A 136 -13.86 -20.91 8.03
CA ASN A 136 -13.44 -20.81 6.63
C ASN A 136 -13.00 -22.17 6.04
N SER A 137 -13.49 -23.29 6.60
CA SER A 137 -13.09 -24.64 6.22
C SER A 137 -13.43 -25.03 4.78
N SER A 138 -14.53 -24.51 4.20
CA SER A 138 -14.88 -24.77 2.79
C SER A 138 -13.79 -24.29 1.85
N THR A 139 -13.40 -23.02 1.98
CA THR A 139 -12.31 -22.42 1.20
C THR A 139 -10.99 -23.17 1.36
N VAL A 140 -10.66 -23.57 2.59
CA VAL A 140 -9.45 -24.36 2.86
C VAL A 140 -9.51 -25.73 2.18
N ASN A 141 -10.69 -26.36 2.10
CA ASN A 141 -10.86 -27.62 1.37
C ASN A 141 -10.64 -27.44 -0.12
N ASP A 142 -11.14 -26.36 -0.72
CA ASP A 142 -10.95 -26.07 -2.16
C ASP A 142 -9.47 -25.85 -2.49
N ILE A 143 -8.76 -25.06 -1.67
CA ILE A 143 -7.32 -24.83 -1.82
C ILE A 143 -6.54 -26.13 -1.62
N SER A 144 -6.89 -26.92 -0.61
CA SER A 144 -6.27 -28.23 -0.34
C SER A 144 -6.46 -29.20 -1.50
N ALA A 145 -7.68 -29.28 -2.07
CA ALA A 145 -7.97 -30.11 -3.24
C ALA A 145 -7.14 -29.67 -4.45
N TYR A 146 -7.02 -28.37 -4.69
CA TYR A 146 -6.18 -27.82 -5.76
C TYR A 146 -4.71 -28.21 -5.59
N ILE A 147 -4.12 -27.99 -4.41
CA ILE A 147 -2.73 -28.34 -4.12
C ILE A 147 -2.49 -29.85 -4.31
N ASN A 148 -3.39 -30.69 -3.78
CA ASN A 148 -3.27 -32.14 -3.87
C ASN A 148 -3.39 -32.64 -5.31
N SER A 149 -4.26 -32.03 -6.12
CA SER A 149 -4.40 -32.37 -7.54
C SER A 149 -3.12 -32.08 -8.35
N GLY A 150 -2.30 -31.14 -7.87
CA GLY A 150 -0.98 -30.83 -8.41
C GLY A 150 0.14 -31.75 -7.90
N GLY A 151 -0.17 -32.85 -7.21
CA GLY A 151 0.82 -33.84 -6.74
C GLY A 151 1.60 -33.43 -5.49
N ARG A 152 1.10 -32.48 -4.70
CA ARG A 152 1.72 -31.98 -3.47
C ARG A 152 0.92 -32.39 -2.24
N GLU A 153 1.54 -32.45 -1.08
CA GLU A 153 0.86 -32.67 0.20
C GLU A 153 0.36 -31.34 0.77
N SER A 154 -0.93 -31.28 1.14
CA SER A 154 -1.49 -30.14 1.87
C SER A 154 -1.85 -30.50 3.31
N SER A 155 -1.43 -29.65 4.25
CA SER A 155 -1.84 -29.71 5.65
C SER A 155 -2.75 -28.53 5.98
N LYS A 156 -3.73 -28.75 6.87
CA LYS A 156 -4.71 -27.74 7.28
C LYS A 156 -4.42 -27.33 8.73
N LEU A 157 -4.16 -26.06 8.94
CA LEU A 157 -3.93 -25.45 10.24
C LEU A 157 -5.06 -24.44 10.52
N PHE A 158 -5.99 -24.84 11.40
CA PHE A 158 -7.03 -23.95 11.90
C PHE A 158 -6.59 -23.35 13.23
N LEU A 159 -6.29 -22.06 13.21
CA LEU A 159 -5.82 -21.32 14.37
C LEU A 159 -6.94 -21.14 15.39
N THR A 160 -6.64 -21.49 16.64
CA THR A 160 -7.43 -21.26 17.86
C THR A 160 -6.45 -21.11 19.03
N SER A 161 -6.85 -20.47 20.13
CA SER A 161 -5.98 -20.37 21.32
C SER A 161 -5.55 -21.76 21.84
N ALA A 162 -6.40 -22.78 21.70
CA ALA A 162 -6.06 -24.16 22.06
C ALA A 162 -5.02 -24.78 21.12
N SER A 163 -5.10 -24.51 19.82
CA SER A 163 -4.19 -25.09 18.82
C SER A 163 -2.73 -24.62 18.94
N LEU A 164 -2.46 -23.48 19.59
CA LEU A 164 -1.15 -22.85 19.61
C LEU A 164 -0.08 -23.58 20.45
N ASN A 165 -0.52 -24.52 21.30
CA ASN A 165 0.36 -25.37 22.10
C ASN A 165 0.18 -26.86 21.80
N ASP A 166 -0.50 -27.19 20.70
CA ASP A 166 -0.75 -28.56 20.29
C ASP A 166 0.40 -29.11 19.42
N ASP A 167 0.86 -30.34 19.71
CA ASP A 167 1.97 -30.97 19.00
C ASP A 167 1.67 -31.17 17.50
N SER A 168 0.41 -31.45 17.13
CA SER A 168 0.03 -31.63 15.73
C SER A 168 0.10 -30.32 14.95
N THR A 169 -0.23 -29.19 15.59
CA THR A 169 -0.02 -27.85 15.03
C THR A 169 1.47 -27.59 14.78
N ILE A 170 2.30 -27.85 15.78
CA ILE A 170 3.75 -27.62 15.70
C ILE A 170 4.35 -28.46 14.56
N GLN A 171 3.96 -29.73 14.44
CA GLN A 171 4.43 -30.61 13.36
C GLN A 171 4.06 -30.10 11.95
N LYS A 172 2.84 -29.57 11.76
CA LYS A 172 2.40 -28.98 10.49
C LYS A 172 3.20 -27.74 10.13
N ILE A 173 3.59 -26.93 11.12
CA ILE A 173 4.40 -25.72 10.90
C ILE A 173 5.84 -26.12 10.57
N THR A 174 6.46 -26.99 11.37
CA THR A 174 7.86 -27.43 11.20
C THR A 174 8.09 -28.10 9.85
N SER A 175 7.14 -28.91 9.38
CA SER A 175 7.28 -29.68 8.14
C SER A 175 6.88 -28.94 6.86
N ALA A 176 6.42 -27.69 6.96
CA ALA A 176 5.99 -26.90 5.81
C ALA A 176 7.19 -26.45 4.95
N ASP A 177 7.08 -26.62 3.63
CA ASP A 177 8.01 -26.00 2.68
C ASP A 177 7.58 -24.57 2.35
N VAL A 178 6.28 -24.30 2.40
CA VAL A 178 5.67 -22.97 2.22
C VAL A 178 4.41 -22.82 3.08
N PHE A 179 4.02 -21.58 3.36
CA PHE A 179 2.75 -21.26 4.01
C PHE A 179 1.76 -20.60 3.05
N VAL A 180 0.48 -20.94 3.19
CA VAL A 180 -0.63 -20.32 2.46
C VAL A 180 -1.64 -19.78 3.46
N PHE A 181 -1.81 -18.46 3.53
CA PHE A 181 -2.81 -17.81 4.39
C PHE A 181 -4.07 -17.49 3.61
N VAL A 182 -5.24 -17.78 4.21
CA VAL A 182 -6.53 -17.45 3.62
C VAL A 182 -7.57 -17.10 4.68
N GLY A 183 -8.43 -16.13 4.38
CA GLY A 183 -9.54 -15.71 5.22
C GLY A 183 -9.52 -14.22 5.55
N ASP A 184 -10.59 -13.76 6.19
CA ASP A 184 -10.87 -12.36 6.51
C ASP A 184 -10.94 -12.07 8.02
N ASP A 185 -10.96 -13.10 8.88
CA ASP A 185 -10.80 -12.92 10.34
C ASP A 185 -9.32 -12.71 10.69
N LEU A 186 -8.88 -11.46 10.49
CA LEU A 186 -7.48 -11.08 10.68
C LEU A 186 -7.05 -11.18 12.14
N ALA A 187 -7.95 -10.92 13.09
CA ALA A 187 -7.67 -11.07 14.51
C ALA A 187 -7.30 -12.53 14.82
N GLN A 188 -8.08 -13.48 14.29
CA GLN A 188 -7.80 -14.90 14.47
C GLN A 188 -6.52 -15.36 13.75
N LEU A 189 -6.20 -14.82 12.58
CA LEU A 189 -4.95 -15.15 11.87
C LEU A 189 -3.69 -14.60 12.59
N THR A 190 -3.81 -13.44 13.23
CA THR A 190 -2.68 -12.77 13.91
C THR A 190 -2.30 -13.36 15.26
N ILE A 191 -3.04 -14.36 15.78
CA ILE A 191 -2.64 -15.04 17.02
C ILE A 191 -1.27 -15.73 16.90
N LEU A 192 -0.78 -16.00 15.68
CA LEU A 192 0.58 -16.47 15.42
C LEU A 192 1.67 -15.42 15.74
N ASN A 193 1.31 -14.18 16.08
CA ASN A 193 2.22 -13.17 16.60
C ASN A 193 2.43 -13.29 18.13
N ASP A 194 1.69 -14.16 18.81
CA ASP A 194 1.85 -14.38 20.26
C ASP A 194 3.09 -15.21 20.56
N SER A 195 4.22 -14.51 20.77
CA SER A 195 5.52 -15.10 21.08
C SER A 195 5.57 -15.89 22.40
N THR A 196 4.49 -15.95 23.17
CA THR A 196 4.41 -16.80 24.36
C THR A 196 4.01 -18.24 24.04
N THR A 197 3.57 -18.52 22.81
CA THR A 197 3.13 -19.85 22.36
C THR A 197 4.17 -20.56 21.50
N ILE A 198 4.22 -21.89 21.59
CA ILE A 198 5.21 -22.70 20.86
C ILE A 198 4.95 -22.65 19.36
N ALA A 199 3.69 -22.68 18.92
CA ALA A 199 3.33 -22.58 17.51
C ALA A 199 3.80 -21.27 16.87
N ALA A 200 3.58 -20.13 17.53
CA ALA A 200 4.03 -18.82 17.05
C ALA A 200 5.56 -18.73 16.95
N MET A 201 6.28 -19.19 17.98
CA MET A 201 7.75 -19.24 17.95
C MET A 201 8.27 -20.13 16.82
N THR A 202 7.65 -21.31 16.62
CA THR A 202 8.01 -22.25 15.55
C THR A 202 7.73 -21.64 14.17
N PHE A 203 6.59 -20.98 14.01
CA PHE A 203 6.24 -20.27 12.77
C PHE A 203 7.26 -19.17 12.47
N MET A 204 7.58 -18.32 13.45
CA MET A 204 8.54 -17.24 13.25
C MET A 204 9.94 -17.77 12.95
N GLN A 205 10.37 -18.89 13.57
CA GLN A 205 11.63 -19.55 13.22
C GLN A 205 11.65 -20.03 11.77
N LYS A 206 10.53 -20.59 11.27
CA LYS A 206 10.40 -20.99 9.86
C LYS A 206 10.48 -19.78 8.92
N ILE A 207 9.84 -18.67 9.28
CA ILE A 207 9.92 -17.40 8.54
C ILE A 207 11.36 -16.90 8.49
N LEU A 208 12.03 -16.79 9.64
CA LEU A 208 13.44 -16.37 9.72
C LEU A 208 14.41 -17.31 8.99
N SER A 209 14.01 -18.56 8.76
CA SER A 209 14.76 -19.54 7.96
C SER A 209 14.47 -19.43 6.45
N GLY A 210 13.72 -18.41 6.01
CA GLY A 210 13.40 -18.17 4.60
C GLY A 210 12.25 -19.01 4.04
N THR A 211 11.34 -19.51 4.88
CA THR A 211 10.16 -20.24 4.38
C THR A 211 9.21 -19.25 3.67
N PRO A 212 8.90 -19.40 2.37
CA PRO A 212 8.05 -18.46 1.63
C PRO A 212 6.59 -18.50 2.09
N LEU A 213 5.88 -17.39 1.89
CA LEU A 213 4.44 -17.32 2.12
C LEU A 213 3.66 -16.75 0.93
N PHE A 214 2.45 -17.27 0.80
CA PHE A 214 1.41 -16.78 -0.09
C PHE A 214 0.19 -16.36 0.75
N MET A 215 -0.37 -15.18 0.52
CA MET A 215 -1.53 -14.68 1.26
C MET A 215 -2.60 -14.17 0.31
N PHE A 216 -3.80 -14.73 0.43
CA PHE A 216 -4.95 -14.28 -0.37
C PHE A 216 -5.51 -12.97 0.19
N GLY A 217 -5.59 -11.94 -0.66
CA GLY A 217 -6.37 -10.74 -0.45
C GLY A 217 -6.26 -10.18 0.96
N SER A 218 -7.38 -10.19 1.69
CA SER A 218 -7.52 -9.66 3.04
C SER A 218 -6.49 -10.20 4.02
N SER A 219 -6.17 -11.50 3.94
CA SER A 219 -5.14 -12.09 4.81
C SER A 219 -3.77 -11.45 4.58
N GLY A 220 -3.47 -10.95 3.39
CA GLY A 220 -2.22 -10.25 3.10
C GLY A 220 -1.99 -8.98 3.91
N LYS A 221 -3.05 -8.35 4.44
CA LYS A 221 -2.94 -7.13 5.26
C LYS A 221 -2.06 -7.33 6.49
N ILE A 222 -2.04 -8.55 7.05
CA ILE A 222 -1.31 -8.84 8.30
C ILE A 222 0.18 -9.14 8.08
N SER A 223 0.69 -9.05 6.85
CA SER A 223 2.12 -9.27 6.56
C SER A 223 3.04 -8.27 7.27
N GLY A 224 2.55 -7.04 7.47
CA GLY A 224 3.23 -5.99 8.20
C GLY A 224 3.33 -6.22 9.71
N LYS A 225 4.05 -5.33 10.41
CA LYS A 225 3.93 -5.22 11.88
C LYS A 225 2.55 -4.75 12.32
N TYR A 226 1.92 -3.91 11.50
CA TYR A 226 0.60 -3.36 11.75
C TYR A 226 -0.24 -3.43 10.49
N PHE A 227 -1.55 -3.49 10.67
CA PHE A 227 -2.52 -3.36 9.58
C PHE A 227 -3.70 -2.50 9.98
N VAL A 228 -4.38 -1.94 8.97
CA VAL A 228 -5.58 -1.14 9.18
C VAL A 228 -6.83 -2.01 9.04
N GLY A 229 -7.60 -2.09 10.12
CA GLY A 229 -8.84 -2.85 10.23
C GLY A 229 -10.09 -2.00 9.99
N ASN A 230 -11.24 -2.68 9.96
CA ASN A 230 -12.56 -2.09 9.67
C ASN A 230 -12.64 -1.36 8.31
N THR A 231 -11.86 -1.81 7.33
CA THR A 231 -11.84 -1.22 5.98
C THR A 231 -12.92 -1.78 5.06
N ASP A 232 -13.52 -2.93 5.43
CA ASP A 232 -14.47 -3.69 4.62
C ASP A 232 -15.83 -3.93 5.32
N ASN A 233 -15.99 -3.52 6.58
CA ASN A 233 -17.18 -3.85 7.40
C ASN A 233 -18.11 -2.65 7.66
N ASP A 234 -17.56 -1.43 7.69
CA ASP A 234 -18.32 -0.18 7.88
C ASP A 234 -17.98 0.78 6.74
N THR A 235 -18.97 1.14 5.92
CA THR A 235 -18.78 2.00 4.73
C THR A 235 -18.27 3.40 5.06
N TYR A 236 -18.43 3.86 6.30
CA TYR A 236 -18.02 5.19 6.75
C TYR A 236 -16.86 5.16 7.74
N ALA A 237 -16.15 4.04 7.86
CA ALA A 237 -15.13 3.87 8.88
C ALA A 237 -14.07 4.98 8.87
N ALA A 238 -13.52 5.34 7.71
CA ALA A 238 -12.56 6.44 7.59
C ALA A 238 -13.20 7.78 7.95
N TYR A 239 -14.40 8.04 7.43
CA TYR A 239 -15.10 9.30 7.59
C TYR A 239 -15.50 9.59 9.05
N GLU A 240 -15.91 8.56 9.79
CA GLU A 240 -16.39 8.65 11.17
C GLU A 240 -15.33 8.29 12.23
N GLY A 241 -14.11 8.02 11.79
CA GLY A 241 -12.96 7.75 12.66
C GLY A 241 -12.98 6.37 13.32
N ARG A 242 -13.51 5.36 12.63
CA ARG A 242 -13.71 3.97 13.10
C ARG A 242 -12.77 2.94 12.46
N MET A 243 -11.86 3.31 11.56
CA MET A 243 -10.78 2.39 11.18
C MET A 243 -9.87 2.15 12.39
N THR A 244 -9.34 0.94 12.51
CA THR A 244 -8.50 0.52 13.63
C THR A 244 -7.07 0.24 13.17
N ILE A 245 -6.10 0.43 14.05
CA ILE A 245 -4.73 -0.07 13.85
C ILE A 245 -4.57 -1.30 14.72
N ASN A 246 -4.15 -2.40 14.13
CA ASN A 246 -4.02 -3.70 14.81
C ASN A 246 -2.65 -4.29 14.52
N ASP A 247 -2.17 -5.17 15.41
CA ASP A 247 -0.91 -5.88 15.22
C ASP A 247 -1.02 -6.93 14.11
N GLY A 248 -0.04 -6.95 13.21
CA GLY A 248 0.15 -7.99 12.20
C GLY A 248 1.15 -9.06 12.64
N LEU A 249 1.66 -9.82 11.67
CA LEU A 249 2.60 -10.93 11.87
C LEU A 249 4.07 -10.52 11.90
N LYS A 250 4.41 -9.25 11.63
CA LYS A 250 5.79 -8.74 11.67
C LYS A 250 6.73 -9.45 10.70
N ILE A 251 6.22 -9.84 9.53
CA ILE A 251 7.02 -10.49 8.48
C ILE A 251 7.77 -9.44 7.67
N PHE A 252 7.17 -8.27 7.46
CA PHE A 252 7.81 -7.09 6.90
C PHE A 252 7.43 -5.87 7.74
N ASP A 253 8.27 -5.54 8.72
CA ASP A 253 7.91 -4.63 9.81
C ASP A 253 7.51 -3.22 9.36
N ASP A 254 8.09 -2.71 8.27
CA ASP A 254 7.83 -1.38 7.72
C ASP A 254 6.73 -1.32 6.65
N PHE A 255 5.98 -2.40 6.46
CA PHE A 255 5.03 -2.55 5.37
C PHE A 255 3.56 -2.42 5.81
N VAL A 256 2.75 -1.74 4.99
CA VAL A 256 1.30 -1.64 5.10
C VAL A 256 0.68 -1.98 3.75
N PHE A 257 -0.26 -2.92 3.74
CA PHE A 257 -0.88 -3.42 2.51
C PHE A 257 -2.39 -3.25 2.55
N GLN A 258 -2.97 -2.83 1.44
CA GLN A 258 -4.41 -2.83 1.25
C GLN A 258 -4.80 -3.47 -0.10
N PRO A 259 -5.44 -4.65 -0.09
CA PRO A 259 -6.06 -5.26 -1.26
C PRO A 259 -7.45 -4.65 -1.53
N LYS A 260 -8.11 -5.10 -2.60
CA LYS A 260 -9.52 -4.82 -2.92
C LYS A 260 -9.84 -3.34 -3.18
N VAL A 261 -8.85 -2.53 -3.53
CA VAL A 261 -8.98 -1.06 -3.51
C VAL A 261 -10.18 -0.55 -4.32
N PHE A 262 -10.46 -1.11 -5.49
CA PHE A 262 -11.57 -0.73 -6.36
C PHE A 262 -12.69 -1.80 -6.44
N ALA A 263 -12.65 -2.81 -5.58
CA ALA A 263 -13.63 -3.91 -5.62
C ALA A 263 -15.06 -3.48 -5.22
N ASP A 264 -15.21 -2.43 -4.41
CA ASP A 264 -16.51 -1.88 -3.99
C ASP A 264 -16.38 -0.39 -3.65
N ASN A 265 -17.14 0.45 -4.35
CA ASN A 265 -17.16 1.90 -4.18
C ASN A 265 -17.62 2.34 -2.78
N SER A 266 -18.44 1.52 -2.11
CA SER A 266 -18.97 1.80 -0.76
C SER A 266 -17.89 1.83 0.32
N TYR A 267 -16.76 1.16 0.06
CA TYR A 267 -15.61 1.09 0.97
C TYR A 267 -14.37 1.82 0.43
N PHE A 268 -14.50 2.49 -0.71
CA PHE A 268 -13.37 3.09 -1.43
C PHE A 268 -12.56 4.06 -0.57
N GLU A 269 -13.23 4.97 0.14
CA GLU A 269 -12.56 5.93 1.04
C GLU A 269 -11.77 5.22 2.14
N ASN A 270 -12.33 4.16 2.73
CA ASN A 270 -11.62 3.37 3.74
C ASN A 270 -10.38 2.71 3.16
N ARG A 271 -10.50 2.05 2.02
CA ARG A 271 -9.40 1.27 1.42
C ARG A 271 -8.29 2.19 0.94
N VAL A 272 -8.61 3.30 0.26
CA VAL A 272 -7.58 4.26 -0.15
C VAL A 272 -6.96 4.95 1.08
N GLY A 273 -7.75 5.33 2.09
CA GLY A 273 -7.23 5.95 3.31
C GLY A 273 -6.36 5.01 4.17
N ALA A 274 -6.58 3.70 4.10
CA ALA A 274 -5.98 2.71 4.99
C ALA A 274 -4.44 2.72 4.98
N VAL A 275 -3.83 2.66 3.79
CA VAL A 275 -2.36 2.59 3.70
C VAL A 275 -1.73 3.82 4.34
N LEU A 276 -2.19 5.00 3.95
CA LEU A 276 -1.66 6.26 4.46
C LEU A 276 -1.93 6.44 5.97
N LEU A 277 -3.10 6.01 6.46
CA LEU A 277 -3.39 5.99 7.89
C LEU A 277 -2.40 5.10 8.65
N GLY A 278 -2.13 3.89 8.16
CA GLY A 278 -1.20 2.94 8.78
C GLY A 278 0.24 3.46 8.78
N LEU A 279 0.71 3.97 7.63
CA LEU A 279 2.03 4.60 7.50
C LEU A 279 2.19 5.75 8.49
N MET A 280 1.19 6.64 8.57
CA MET A 280 1.20 7.74 9.51
C MET A 280 1.21 7.23 10.95
N ARG A 281 0.15 6.53 11.40
CA ARG A 281 -0.06 6.21 12.82
C ARG A 281 1.12 5.47 13.43
N GLU A 282 1.65 4.50 12.70
CA GLU A 282 2.68 3.59 13.20
C GLU A 282 4.09 3.90 12.67
N ARG A 283 4.23 5.02 11.95
CA ARG A 283 5.51 5.49 11.38
C ARG A 283 6.18 4.41 10.52
N ARG A 284 5.40 3.68 9.74
CA ARG A 284 5.87 2.67 8.77
C ARG A 284 6.30 3.38 7.48
N ARG A 285 7.05 2.69 6.62
CA ARG A 285 7.69 3.32 5.46
C ARG A 285 7.05 2.97 4.13
N TYR A 286 6.60 1.73 3.96
CA TYR A 286 6.20 1.23 2.66
C TYR A 286 4.73 0.86 2.62
N GLY A 287 4.03 1.41 1.64
CA GLY A 287 2.60 1.20 1.44
C GLY A 287 2.32 0.67 0.05
N VAL A 288 1.46 -0.33 -0.09
CA VAL A 288 1.02 -0.80 -1.42
C VAL A 288 -0.48 -0.98 -1.48
N TYR A 289 -1.05 -0.49 -2.57
CA TYR A 289 -2.41 -0.77 -3.03
C TYR A 289 -2.37 -1.88 -4.07
N LEU A 290 -3.31 -2.82 -3.98
CA LEU A 290 -3.47 -3.88 -4.97
C LEU A 290 -4.96 -4.21 -5.12
N ASP A 291 -5.36 -4.75 -6.27
CA ASP A 291 -6.75 -5.12 -6.49
C ASP A 291 -6.88 -6.24 -7.53
N GLY A 292 -8.09 -6.77 -7.68
CA GLY A 292 -8.45 -7.70 -8.74
C GLY A 292 -7.61 -8.97 -8.73
N TYR A 293 -7.07 -9.34 -9.88
CA TYR A 293 -6.31 -10.57 -10.08
C TYR A 293 -4.80 -10.37 -9.94
N ASP A 294 -4.39 -9.17 -9.53
CA ASP A 294 -3.00 -8.79 -9.50
C ASP A 294 -2.28 -9.48 -8.35
N ILE A 295 -0.99 -9.70 -8.55
CA ILE A 295 -0.08 -10.33 -7.59
C ILE A 295 1.01 -9.34 -7.26
N LEU A 296 1.31 -9.21 -5.97
CA LEU A 296 2.49 -8.53 -5.47
C LEU A 296 3.50 -9.56 -4.98
N LYS A 297 4.75 -9.41 -5.40
CA LYS A 297 5.86 -10.28 -5.01
C LYS A 297 6.89 -9.44 -4.29
N ILE A 298 7.23 -9.83 -3.08
CA ILE A 298 8.26 -9.21 -2.26
C ILE A 298 9.35 -10.26 -2.08
N SER A 299 10.57 -9.96 -2.55
CA SER A 299 11.75 -10.83 -2.46
C SER A 299 12.62 -10.39 -1.28
N HIS A 300 12.90 -11.32 -0.37
CA HIS A 300 13.82 -11.15 0.74
C HIS A 300 15.27 -11.11 0.27
N SER A 301 15.66 -12.03 -0.63
CA SER A 301 17.06 -12.12 -1.10
C SER A 301 17.50 -10.85 -1.82
N ASP A 302 16.60 -10.27 -2.62
CA ASP A 302 16.91 -9.13 -3.49
C ASP A 302 16.47 -7.80 -2.87
N ASN A 303 15.73 -7.84 -1.76
CA ASN A 303 15.10 -6.67 -1.13
C ASN A 303 14.32 -5.84 -2.14
N THR A 304 13.45 -6.52 -2.89
CA THR A 304 12.68 -5.91 -3.96
C THR A 304 11.20 -6.21 -3.87
N ILE A 305 10.41 -5.40 -4.57
CA ILE A 305 8.98 -5.59 -4.76
C ILE A 305 8.62 -5.42 -6.23
N SER A 306 7.76 -6.29 -6.74
CA SER A 306 7.21 -6.21 -8.10
C SER A 306 5.73 -6.60 -8.08
N SER A 307 4.99 -6.19 -9.11
CA SER A 307 3.63 -6.69 -9.32
C SER A 307 3.47 -7.24 -10.73
N GLU A 308 2.46 -8.10 -10.89
CA GLU A 308 1.99 -8.57 -12.19
C GLU A 308 0.47 -8.51 -12.20
N GLY A 309 -0.12 -8.00 -13.27
CA GLY A 309 -1.57 -7.91 -13.37
C GLY A 309 -2.07 -6.79 -14.29
N LEU A 310 -3.28 -6.31 -14.01
CA LEU A 310 -3.94 -5.30 -14.82
C LEU A 310 -3.68 -3.88 -14.32
N LEU A 311 -3.49 -3.70 -13.01
CA LEU A 311 -3.24 -2.40 -12.42
C LEU A 311 -1.74 -2.16 -12.30
N PRO A 312 -1.32 -0.89 -12.44
CA PRO A 312 0.06 -0.53 -12.15
C PRO A 312 0.39 -0.84 -10.68
N LEU A 313 1.63 -1.23 -10.41
CA LEU A 313 2.15 -1.16 -9.05
C LEU A 313 2.05 0.29 -8.57
N ILE A 314 1.45 0.52 -7.41
CA ILE A 314 1.49 1.81 -6.72
C ILE A 314 2.18 1.59 -5.38
N LEU A 315 3.47 1.92 -5.34
CA LEU A 315 4.27 1.90 -4.13
C LEU A 315 4.36 3.29 -3.53
N ILE A 316 4.01 3.39 -2.25
CA ILE A 316 4.17 4.59 -1.43
C ILE A 316 5.39 4.40 -0.55
N ASP A 317 6.30 5.37 -0.57
CA ASP A 317 7.46 5.44 0.31
C ASP A 317 7.40 6.71 1.19
N ALA A 318 7.25 6.47 2.49
CA ALA A 318 7.19 7.47 3.54
C ALA A 318 8.54 7.65 4.28
N SER A 319 9.64 7.03 3.84
CA SER A 319 10.94 7.13 4.52
C SER A 319 11.50 8.56 4.52
N GLY A 320 11.08 9.39 3.57
CA GLY A 320 11.43 10.81 3.48
C GLY A 320 10.53 11.77 4.26
N VAL A 321 9.44 11.27 4.86
CA VAL A 321 8.46 12.09 5.57
C VAL A 321 9.07 12.60 6.87
N THR A 322 9.04 13.92 7.09
CA THR A 322 9.60 14.55 8.31
C THR A 322 8.52 15.02 9.28
N PHE A 323 7.29 15.21 8.81
CA PHE A 323 6.13 15.60 9.61
C PHE A 323 4.88 14.90 9.14
N VAL A 324 4.04 14.55 10.11
CA VAL A 324 2.70 14.04 9.84
C VAL A 324 1.66 14.69 10.73
N ASP A 325 0.44 14.80 10.23
CA ASP A 325 -0.73 15.29 10.95
C ASP A 325 -1.98 14.55 10.45
N SER A 326 -3.14 14.83 11.02
CA SER A 326 -4.41 14.28 10.54
C SER A 326 -5.51 15.33 10.55
N SER A 327 -6.57 15.07 9.80
CA SER A 327 -7.77 15.89 9.87
C SER A 327 -8.27 16.02 11.32
N LYS A 328 -8.73 17.22 11.66
CA LYS A 328 -9.36 17.53 12.96
C LYS A 328 -10.88 17.50 12.86
N PHE A 329 -11.42 17.39 11.65
CA PHE A 329 -12.85 17.35 11.43
C PHE A 329 -13.44 16.07 12.01
N ARG A 330 -14.49 16.22 12.81
CA ARG A 330 -15.27 15.10 13.36
C ARG A 330 -16.72 15.25 12.92
N MET A 331 -17.22 14.25 12.20
CA MET A 331 -18.64 14.18 11.85
C MET A 331 -19.51 13.99 13.10
N SER A 332 -20.73 14.52 13.08
CA SER A 332 -21.72 14.26 14.12
C SER A 332 -22.00 12.76 14.21
N GLY A 333 -21.89 12.17 15.41
CA GLY A 333 -22.01 10.72 15.61
C GLY A 333 -20.74 9.91 15.31
N GLY A 334 -19.70 10.54 14.77
CA GLY A 334 -18.36 9.93 14.65
C GLY A 334 -17.70 9.76 16.01
N ILE A 335 -16.85 8.73 16.15
CA ILE A 335 -16.16 8.43 17.42
C ILE A 335 -14.81 9.15 17.54
N ALA A 336 -14.23 9.53 16.40
CA ALA A 336 -12.96 10.26 16.31
C ALA A 336 -12.98 11.16 15.06
N PRO A 337 -11.96 12.02 14.85
CA PRO A 337 -11.83 12.76 13.60
C PRO A 337 -11.76 11.83 12.38
N ARG A 338 -12.19 12.35 11.23
CA ARG A 338 -12.04 11.72 9.92
C ARG A 338 -10.58 11.31 9.71
N GLN A 339 -10.34 10.07 9.33
CA GLN A 339 -9.03 9.44 9.28
C GLN A 339 -8.29 9.70 7.96
N ILE A 340 -8.21 10.98 7.59
CA ILE A 340 -7.40 11.48 6.48
C ILE A 340 -6.14 12.12 7.06
N VAL A 341 -5.01 11.96 6.36
CA VAL A 341 -3.68 12.25 6.89
C VAL A 341 -2.97 13.33 6.11
N ALA A 342 -2.11 14.08 6.78
CA ALA A 342 -1.09 14.90 6.18
C ALA A 342 0.28 14.22 6.34
N MET A 343 1.05 14.16 5.26
CA MET A 343 2.43 13.72 5.24
C MET A 343 3.20 14.57 4.23
N ASN A 344 4.26 15.23 4.67
CA ASN A 344 5.13 15.96 3.76
C ASN A 344 6.17 15.04 3.12
N ASN A 345 6.64 15.37 1.92
CA ASN A 345 7.72 14.62 1.24
C ASN A 345 7.47 13.11 1.10
N LEU A 346 6.20 12.71 0.94
CA LEU A 346 5.81 11.36 0.57
C LEU A 346 6.26 11.07 -0.86
N ARG A 347 6.58 9.82 -1.18
CA ARG A 347 7.01 9.41 -2.53
C ARG A 347 6.09 8.36 -3.10
N TYR A 348 5.76 8.52 -4.37
CA TYR A 348 5.02 7.55 -5.15
C TYR A 348 5.91 7.01 -6.25
N SER A 349 6.08 5.69 -6.28
CA SER A 349 6.74 4.98 -7.37
C SER A 349 5.71 4.07 -8.03
N LEU A 350 5.56 4.22 -9.35
CA LEU A 350 4.53 3.53 -10.13
C LEU A 350 5.13 2.87 -11.36
N THR A 351 4.63 1.70 -11.72
CA THR A 351 4.94 1.08 -13.01
C THR A 351 3.75 0.31 -13.54
N SER A 352 3.47 0.44 -14.83
CA SER A 352 2.55 -0.47 -15.53
C SER A 352 3.26 -1.69 -16.12
N LYS A 353 4.58 -1.79 -15.94
CA LYS A 353 5.38 -2.91 -16.44
C LYS A 353 5.35 -4.08 -15.46
N ASP A 354 4.81 -5.19 -15.93
CA ASP A 354 4.72 -6.44 -15.17
C ASP A 354 6.10 -6.97 -14.79
N GLY A 355 6.23 -7.38 -13.53
CA GLY A 355 7.42 -8.03 -12.99
C GLY A 355 8.64 -7.11 -12.84
N LEU A 356 8.53 -5.81 -13.12
CA LEU A 356 9.66 -4.88 -12.94
C LEU A 356 9.93 -4.67 -11.44
N PRO A 357 11.12 -5.04 -10.93
CA PRO A 357 11.40 -4.94 -9.51
C PRO A 357 11.75 -3.50 -9.11
N TYR A 358 11.16 -3.05 -8.01
CA TYR A 358 11.58 -1.88 -7.25
C TYR A 358 12.48 -2.31 -6.10
N SER A 359 13.67 -1.72 -5.99
CA SER A 359 14.61 -2.01 -4.90
C SER A 359 14.32 -1.13 -3.67
N PHE A 360 14.09 -1.74 -2.51
CA PHE A 360 13.95 -1.02 -1.24
C PHE A 360 15.26 -0.34 -0.82
N ILE A 361 16.40 -0.89 -1.21
CA ILE A 361 17.71 -0.31 -0.89
C ILE A 361 17.99 0.92 -1.75
N ASN A 362 17.80 0.80 -3.06
CA ASN A 362 18.11 1.87 -4.01
C ASN A 362 16.98 2.87 -4.17
N LYS A 363 15.78 2.55 -3.65
CA LYS A 363 14.56 3.35 -3.75
C LYS A 363 14.20 3.71 -5.19
N LYS A 364 14.28 2.75 -6.11
CA LYS A 364 13.96 2.94 -7.54
C LYS A 364 13.69 1.60 -8.22
N PHE A 365 13.04 1.64 -9.37
CA PHE A 365 12.93 0.50 -10.26
C PHE A 365 14.29 0.12 -10.87
N ASP A 366 14.52 -1.18 -11.05
CA ASP A 366 15.70 -1.70 -11.74
C ASP A 366 15.37 -2.00 -13.21
N TYR A 367 15.76 -1.08 -14.09
CA TYR A 367 15.63 -1.18 -15.54
C TYR A 367 17.01 -1.25 -16.19
N THR A 368 17.64 -2.44 -16.16
CA THR A 368 19.02 -2.68 -16.63
C THR A 368 19.24 -2.71 -18.15
N THR A 369 18.29 -2.26 -18.99
CA THR A 369 18.50 -2.22 -20.46
C THR A 369 17.88 -0.97 -21.11
N ASP A 370 18.73 -0.21 -21.82
CA ASP A 370 18.44 0.81 -22.84
C ASP A 370 17.16 1.63 -22.69
N VAL A 371 17.02 2.33 -21.56
CA VAL A 371 16.00 3.38 -21.46
C VAL A 371 16.52 4.62 -22.15
N THR A 372 15.88 4.99 -23.26
CA THR A 372 16.04 6.34 -23.81
C THR A 372 15.33 7.28 -22.84
N GLU A 373 16.08 8.06 -22.08
CA GLU A 373 15.55 9.07 -21.16
C GLU A 373 14.74 10.11 -21.95
N LEU A 374 13.44 9.86 -22.12
CA LEU A 374 12.55 10.78 -22.81
C LEU A 374 12.19 11.90 -21.84
N LYS A 375 12.89 13.02 -21.96
CA LYS A 375 12.40 14.31 -21.43
C LYS A 375 11.13 14.71 -22.18
N ILE A 376 9.98 14.22 -21.72
CA ILE A 376 8.69 14.71 -22.19
C ILE A 376 8.48 16.09 -21.57
N ILE A 377 8.71 17.13 -22.37
CA ILE A 377 8.28 18.48 -22.05
C ILE A 377 6.83 18.59 -22.50
N LEU A 378 5.88 18.43 -21.58
CA LEU A 378 4.49 18.80 -21.80
C LEU A 378 4.43 20.31 -22.10
N ARG A 379 4.12 20.66 -23.34
CA ARG A 379 4.00 22.05 -23.79
C ARG A 379 2.60 22.61 -23.60
N ASP A 380 1.62 21.73 -23.48
CA ASP A 380 0.24 22.06 -23.22
C ASP A 380 -0.41 20.96 -22.37
N PHE A 381 -1.48 21.33 -21.68
CA PHE A 381 -2.46 20.37 -21.19
C PHE A 381 -3.85 21.00 -21.20
N VAL A 382 -4.86 20.15 -21.38
CA VAL A 382 -6.26 20.54 -21.38
C VAL A 382 -7.00 19.71 -20.35
N LEU A 383 -7.54 20.37 -19.32
CA LEU A 383 -8.47 19.74 -18.40
C LEU A 383 -9.86 19.79 -19.03
N MET A 384 -10.32 18.64 -19.52
CA MET A 384 -11.61 18.53 -20.26
C MET A 384 -12.83 18.57 -19.34
N GLN A 385 -12.64 18.27 -18.05
CA GLN A 385 -13.65 18.36 -17.00
C GLN A 385 -12.98 18.80 -15.70
N ASN A 386 -13.46 19.88 -15.11
CA ASN A 386 -13.02 20.34 -13.79
C ASN A 386 -14.05 19.88 -12.76
N TYR A 387 -13.83 18.72 -12.13
CA TYR A 387 -14.66 18.24 -11.04
C TYR A 387 -13.88 18.28 -9.72
N PRO A 388 -14.47 18.79 -8.61
CA PRO A 388 -15.77 19.46 -8.52
C PRO A 388 -15.66 20.97 -8.81
N ASN A 389 -16.20 21.44 -9.94
CA ASN A 389 -16.52 22.85 -10.14
C ASN A 389 -18.05 23.07 -9.99
N PRO A 390 -18.54 23.47 -8.79
CA PRO A 390 -19.96 23.66 -8.55
C PRO A 390 -20.56 24.87 -9.29
N PHE A 391 -19.74 25.70 -9.95
CA PHE A 391 -20.19 26.92 -10.62
C PHE A 391 -20.43 26.74 -12.13
N ASN A 392 -19.66 25.86 -12.79
CA ASN A 392 -19.85 25.56 -14.21
C ASN A 392 -19.13 24.25 -14.63
N PRO A 393 -19.86 23.15 -14.88
CA PRO A 393 -19.28 21.87 -15.29
C PRO A 393 -18.65 21.89 -16.70
N ASP A 394 -18.94 22.91 -17.52
CA ASP A 394 -18.41 23.05 -18.87
C ASP A 394 -17.08 23.82 -18.93
N THR A 395 -16.54 24.25 -17.78
CA THR A 395 -15.27 24.97 -17.74
C THR A 395 -14.10 24.10 -18.20
N LYS A 396 -13.50 24.46 -19.33
CA LYS A 396 -12.24 23.89 -19.82
C LYS A 396 -11.08 24.78 -19.40
N ILE A 397 -10.09 24.19 -18.73
CA ILE A 397 -8.83 24.88 -18.42
C ILE A 397 -7.79 24.42 -19.44
N LYS A 398 -7.30 25.34 -20.27
CA LYS A 398 -6.18 25.10 -21.17
C LYS A 398 -4.97 25.87 -20.68
N PHE A 399 -3.84 25.17 -20.56
CA PHE A 399 -2.54 25.79 -20.34
C PHE A 399 -1.63 25.47 -21.54
N GLU A 400 -0.91 26.48 -22.02
CA GLU A 400 0.01 26.35 -23.14
C GLU A 400 1.25 27.21 -22.86
N ILE A 401 2.44 26.62 -23.03
CA ILE A 401 3.71 27.32 -22.96
C ILE A 401 4.08 27.73 -24.38
N ASN A 402 3.81 29.00 -24.73
CA ASN A 402 4.28 29.56 -25.98
C ASN A 402 5.82 29.52 -26.04
N SER A 403 6.37 29.03 -27.15
CA SER A 403 7.80 29.05 -27.41
C SER A 403 8.31 30.50 -27.44
N LEU A 404 9.42 30.76 -26.74
CA LEU A 404 10.30 31.88 -27.07
C LEU A 404 11.13 31.51 -28.30
#